data_AF-A0A0B7KG61-F1
#
_entry.id   AF-A0A0B7KG61-F1
#
_cell.length_a   1.000
_cell.length_b   1.000
_cell.length_c   1.000
_cell.angle_alpha   90.00
_cell.angle_beta   90.00
_cell.angle_gamma   90.00
#
_symmetry.space_group_name_H-M   'P 1'
#
loop_
_entity.id
_entity.type
_entity.pdbx_description
1 polymer ?
#
loop_
_entity_poly.entity_id
_entity_poly.type
_entity_poly.pdbx_seq_one_letter_code
_entity_poly.pdbx_strand_id
1 'polypeptide(L)'
;MAMKRGRTKPAKPHAIPIHDQQPPKKKAFSRGDPDVPEDARNEAVAMISRYIHDVTCQIATGGSRLLKEGLGEEAADWILASMLVLSCYEMFHSGAAAAEFHRTAAKSFVNTLSTTEWRQSTLFLSLRNKLSTYDVFACTTSFDISSIRNAVLPDLESTRILRNETVLFLEYLVLLHEVTLIARQPTHLPPPSKQQHIRDWKEEFELARGATLMAAGRLNIHNASQTRDLIRLVDIHHHAGLLYVAACFGQSLDYDEMSKTAFRDLTAQIVALENINQCIHNLPWPLFILGVESHGHPENRKLVSKLYRTIPEITGCKQYYDVLEFLHEFWSGSDIEWQPLARRWELRGNRILAF
;
A
#
# COMPACT_ATOMS: atom_id res chain seq x y z
N MET A 1 6.03 -92.77 28.44
CA MET A 1 7.38 -92.60 28.99
C MET A 1 7.56 -91.12 29.35
N ALA A 2 8.10 -90.86 30.54
CA ALA A 2 8.39 -89.57 31.19
C ALA A 2 8.85 -88.43 30.23
N MET A 3 8.71 -87.13 30.52
CA MET A 3 9.24 -86.47 31.71
C MET A 3 8.74 -85.01 31.87
N LYS A 4 8.57 -84.60 33.13
CA LYS A 4 8.31 -83.24 33.64
C LYS A 4 9.38 -82.21 33.23
N ARG A 5 8.97 -80.94 33.13
CA ARG A 5 9.66 -79.68 33.53
C ARG A 5 8.73 -78.53 33.09
N GLY A 6 8.41 -77.49 33.84
CA GLY A 6 8.93 -76.92 35.07
C GLY A 6 8.65 -75.41 34.96
N ARG A 7 7.61 -74.92 35.65
CA ARG A 7 7.22 -73.50 35.68
C ARG A 7 8.34 -72.66 36.31
N THR A 8 8.89 -71.71 35.56
CA THR A 8 9.74 -70.64 36.09
C THR A 8 8.99 -69.31 36.03
N LYS A 9 8.77 -68.71 37.21
CA LYS A 9 8.27 -67.35 37.38
C LYS A 9 9.37 -66.35 36.95
N PRO A 10 9.07 -65.30 36.18
CA PRO A 10 10.04 -64.24 35.94
C PRO A 10 10.19 -63.33 37.16
N ALA A 11 11.42 -62.88 37.35
CA ALA A 11 11.89 -62.05 38.44
C ALA A 11 11.22 -60.67 38.48
N LYS A 12 11.01 -60.15 39.70
CA LYS A 12 10.63 -58.76 39.94
C LYS A 12 11.80 -57.83 39.58
N PRO A 13 11.63 -56.82 38.72
CA PRO A 13 12.59 -55.74 38.61
C PRO A 13 12.42 -54.77 39.79
N HIS A 14 13.56 -54.38 40.36
CA HIS A 14 13.68 -53.33 41.37
C HIS A 14 13.08 -52.01 40.86
N ALA A 15 12.25 -51.39 41.70
CA ALA A 15 11.70 -50.07 41.48
C ALA A 15 12.80 -49.01 41.55
N ILE A 16 12.99 -48.29 40.45
CA ILE A 16 13.67 -46.99 40.42
C ILE A 16 12.58 -45.95 40.74
N PRO A 17 12.78 -45.03 41.70
CA PRO A 17 11.78 -44.01 41.99
C PRO A 17 11.72 -43.01 40.83
N ILE A 18 10.62 -43.06 40.07
CA ILE A 18 10.28 -42.03 39.09
C ILE A 18 9.82 -40.82 39.88
N HIS A 19 10.58 -39.73 39.78
CA HIS A 19 10.17 -38.43 40.27
C HIS A 19 9.00 -37.97 39.39
N ASP A 20 7.79 -37.91 39.95
CA ASP A 20 6.62 -37.29 39.33
C ASP A 20 6.90 -35.79 39.14
N GLN A 21 7.46 -35.43 37.98
CA GLN A 21 7.34 -34.07 37.46
C GLN A 21 6.13 -34.07 36.53
N GLN A 22 4.99 -33.64 37.07
CA GLN A 22 3.84 -33.26 36.25
C GLN A 22 4.31 -32.24 35.20
N PRO A 23 4.06 -32.46 33.90
CA PRO A 23 4.29 -31.42 32.91
C PRO A 23 3.39 -30.23 33.25
N PRO A 24 3.88 -28.98 33.15
CA PRO A 24 3.05 -27.83 33.44
C PRO A 24 1.85 -27.86 32.49
N LYS A 25 0.65 -27.85 33.08
CA LYS A 25 -0.61 -27.72 32.35
C LYS A 25 -0.47 -26.50 31.45
N LYS A 26 -0.40 -26.72 30.13
CA LYS A 26 -0.55 -25.67 29.13
C LYS A 26 -1.91 -25.03 29.38
N LYS A 27 -1.93 -23.86 30.05
CA LYS A 27 -3.09 -22.99 30.04
C LYS A 27 -3.33 -22.66 28.57
N ALA A 28 -4.45 -23.14 28.05
CA ALA A 28 -4.99 -22.63 26.80
C ALA A 28 -5.11 -21.12 26.95
N PHE A 29 -4.49 -20.37 26.05
CA PHE A 29 -4.74 -18.94 25.92
C PHE A 29 -6.22 -18.77 25.60
N SER A 30 -7.00 -18.40 26.61
CA SER A 30 -8.36 -17.93 26.44
C SER A 30 -8.30 -16.62 25.67
N ARG A 31 -9.08 -16.51 24.59
CA ARG A 31 -9.37 -15.25 23.90
C ARG A 31 -9.75 -14.17 24.92
N GLY A 32 -8.89 -13.16 25.02
CA GLY A 32 -9.00 -12.04 25.95
C GLY A 32 -7.73 -11.90 26.77
N ASP A 33 -6.63 -11.46 26.14
CA ASP A 33 -5.43 -11.01 26.86
C ASP A 33 -5.47 -9.48 26.96
N PRO A 34 -4.90 -8.90 28.03
CA PRO A 34 -5.14 -7.54 28.49
C PRO A 34 -4.53 -6.53 27.53
N ASP A 35 -5.12 -5.33 27.47
CA ASP A 35 -4.52 -4.17 26.82
C ASP A 35 -3.02 -4.11 27.15
N VAL A 36 -2.18 -4.16 26.12
CA VAL A 36 -0.77 -3.82 26.27
C VAL A 36 -0.74 -2.42 26.88
N PRO A 37 -0.12 -2.21 28.06
CA PRO A 37 -0.11 -0.90 28.70
C PRO A 37 0.40 0.14 27.72
N GLU A 38 -0.31 1.27 27.63
CA GLU A 38 -0.03 2.32 26.65
C GLU A 38 1.44 2.76 26.68
N ASP A 39 2.02 2.79 27.88
CA ASP A 39 3.43 3.11 28.12
C ASP A 39 4.39 2.09 27.49
N ALA A 40 4.08 0.79 27.58
CA ALA A 40 4.90 -0.26 26.98
C ALA A 40 4.83 -0.23 25.44
N ARG A 41 3.65 0.09 24.89
CA ARG A 41 3.46 0.31 23.44
C ARG A 41 4.26 1.52 22.97
N ASN A 42 4.15 2.66 23.67
CA ASN A 42 4.83 3.89 23.31
C ASN A 42 6.36 3.74 23.43
N GLU A 43 6.86 3.03 24.44
CA GLU A 43 8.30 2.73 24.57
C GLU A 43 8.80 1.82 23.45
N ALA A 44 8.02 0.81 23.05
CA ALA A 44 8.35 -0.05 21.91
C ALA A 44 8.40 0.75 20.60
N VAL A 45 7.41 1.63 20.35
CA VAL A 45 7.41 2.55 19.21
C VAL A 45 8.65 3.44 19.23
N ALA A 46 8.97 4.05 20.37
CA ALA A 46 10.15 4.90 20.51
C ALA A 46 11.47 4.14 20.29
N MET A 47 11.56 2.89 20.73
CA MET A 47 12.73 2.04 20.52
C MET A 47 12.92 1.69 19.05
N ILE A 48 11.86 1.25 18.37
CA ILE A 48 11.92 0.89 16.95
C ILE A 48 12.19 2.13 16.09
N SER A 49 11.55 3.27 16.40
CA SER A 49 11.78 4.54 15.69
C SER A 49 13.23 5.03 15.83
N ARG A 50 13.84 4.90 17.02
CA ARG A 50 15.27 5.19 17.20
C ARG A 50 16.16 4.28 16.36
N TYR A 51 15.89 2.98 16.38
CA TYR A 51 16.65 2.02 15.58
C TYR A 51 16.54 2.31 14.06
N ILE A 52 15.34 2.62 13.58
CA ILE A 52 15.10 3.01 12.18
C ILE A 52 15.84 4.30 11.83
N HIS A 53 15.82 5.29 12.72
CA HIS A 53 16.56 6.53 12.54
C HIS A 53 18.07 6.26 12.40
N ASP A 54 18.64 5.44 13.29
CA ASP A 54 20.06 5.07 13.24
C ASP A 54 20.42 4.35 11.93
N VAL A 55 19.60 3.39 11.49
CA VAL A 55 19.77 2.71 10.20
C VAL A 55 19.71 3.70 9.03
N THR A 56 18.76 4.64 9.06
CA THR A 56 18.59 5.66 8.01
C THR A 56 19.78 6.63 7.96
N CYS A 57 20.31 7.03 9.12
CA CYS A 57 21.53 7.83 9.20
C CYS A 57 22.73 7.10 8.61
N GLN A 58 22.91 5.81 8.92
CA GLN A 58 24.00 5.00 8.36
C GLN A 58 23.93 4.90 6.83
N ILE A 59 22.71 4.76 6.28
CA ILE A 59 22.46 4.79 4.84
C ILE A 59 22.89 6.13 4.23
N ALA A 60 22.46 7.23 4.84
CA ALA A 60 22.74 8.58 4.35
C ALA A 60 24.24 8.91 4.32
N THR A 61 25.03 8.37 5.25
CA THR A 61 26.49 8.58 5.32
C THR A 61 27.30 7.70 4.36
N GLY A 62 26.67 6.99 3.41
CA GLY A 62 27.36 6.12 2.45
C GLY A 62 27.68 4.72 3.00
N GLY A 63 27.05 4.32 4.10
CA GLY A 63 27.22 3.03 4.78
C GLY A 63 26.67 1.81 4.03
N SER A 64 26.42 1.90 2.72
CA SER A 64 25.95 0.76 1.89
C SER A 64 26.86 -0.46 2.05
N ARG A 65 28.17 -0.28 2.27
CA ARG A 65 29.12 -1.38 2.52
C ARG A 65 28.96 -2.07 3.89
N LEU A 66 28.54 -1.36 4.92
CA LEU A 66 28.31 -1.93 6.26
C LEU A 66 26.97 -2.68 6.33
N LEU A 67 25.95 -2.22 5.61
CA LEU A 67 24.72 -3.00 5.41
C LEU A 67 24.98 -4.28 4.61
N LYS A 68 25.88 -4.23 3.61
CA LYS A 68 26.25 -5.39 2.77
C LYS A 68 26.91 -6.54 3.51
N GLU A 69 27.76 -6.26 4.48
CA GLU A 69 28.58 -7.29 5.14
C GLU A 69 27.93 -7.85 6.43
N GLY A 70 26.80 -7.28 6.89
CA GLY A 70 26.19 -7.66 8.17
C GLY A 70 24.65 -7.74 8.24
N LEU A 71 23.91 -7.26 7.22
CA LEU A 71 22.45 -7.32 7.25
C LEU A 71 21.95 -8.62 6.61
N GLY A 72 21.51 -9.58 7.43
CA GLY A 72 20.87 -10.81 6.94
C GLY A 72 19.51 -10.54 6.28
N GLU A 73 19.06 -11.45 5.40
CA GLU A 73 17.75 -11.35 4.71
C GLU A 73 16.59 -11.15 5.70
N GLU A 74 16.59 -11.91 6.80
CA GLU A 74 15.59 -11.81 7.86
C GLU A 74 15.60 -10.42 8.53
N ALA A 75 16.78 -9.84 8.74
CA ALA A 75 16.87 -8.50 9.32
C ALA A 75 16.30 -7.44 8.38
N ALA A 76 16.51 -7.58 7.06
CA ALA A 76 15.92 -6.67 6.08
C ALA A 76 14.38 -6.76 6.07
N ASP A 77 13.82 -7.97 6.18
CA ASP A 77 12.38 -8.19 6.31
C ASP A 77 11.81 -7.50 7.54
N TRP A 78 12.44 -7.70 8.70
CA TRP A 78 11.99 -7.10 9.96
C TRP A 78 12.09 -5.58 9.95
N ILE A 79 13.16 -5.01 9.39
CA ILE A 79 13.32 -3.55 9.29
C ILE A 79 12.21 -2.97 8.40
N LEU A 80 12.02 -3.51 7.19
CA LEU A 80 11.01 -2.99 6.28
C LEU A 80 9.59 -3.17 6.85
N ALA A 81 9.29 -4.33 7.45
CA ALA A 81 8.03 -4.57 8.12
C ALA A 81 7.81 -3.56 9.26
N SER A 82 8.83 -3.30 10.08
CA SER A 82 8.76 -2.34 11.19
C SER A 82 8.49 -0.92 10.71
N MET A 83 9.17 -0.47 9.65
CA MET A 83 8.94 0.85 9.06
C MET A 83 7.51 0.98 8.52
N LEU A 84 6.98 -0.04 7.85
CA LEU A 84 5.61 -0.04 7.34
C LEU A 84 4.56 -0.06 8.46
N VAL A 85 4.77 -0.90 9.49
CA VAL A 85 3.88 -0.97 10.66
C VAL A 85 3.89 0.36 11.41
N LEU A 86 5.04 1.00 11.58
CA LEU A 86 5.13 2.32 12.21
C LEU A 86 4.46 3.40 11.37
N SER A 87 4.66 3.40 10.04
CA SER A 87 3.92 4.29 9.15
C SER A 87 2.41 4.18 9.35
N CYS A 88 1.87 2.93 9.38
CA CYS A 88 0.47 2.68 9.69
C CYS A 88 0.09 3.14 11.10
N TYR A 89 0.90 2.84 12.11
CA TYR A 89 0.67 3.25 13.48
C TYR A 89 0.54 4.78 13.61
N GLU A 90 1.42 5.53 12.96
CA GLU A 90 1.41 6.98 12.98
C GLU A 90 0.18 7.55 12.25
N MET A 91 -0.29 6.92 11.17
CA MET A 91 -1.57 7.29 10.52
C MET A 91 -2.77 7.20 11.47
N PHE A 92 -2.73 6.30 12.46
CA PHE A 92 -3.78 6.17 13.49
C PHE A 92 -3.64 7.22 14.61
N HIS A 93 -2.41 7.54 15.02
CA HIS A 93 -2.15 8.25 16.28
C HIS A 93 -1.67 9.69 16.09
N SER A 94 -0.63 9.91 15.29
CA SER A 94 0.08 11.20 15.22
C SER A 94 -0.13 11.96 13.92
N GLY A 95 -0.72 11.34 12.90
CA GLY A 95 -1.13 11.96 11.65
C GLY A 95 -0.14 11.79 10.48
N ALA A 96 -0.49 12.43 9.36
CA ALA A 96 0.15 12.23 8.05
C ALA A 96 1.66 12.51 8.05
N ALA A 97 2.12 13.56 8.74
CA ALA A 97 3.54 13.96 8.74
C ALA A 97 4.46 12.92 9.41
N ALA A 98 4.03 12.31 10.52
CA ALA A 98 4.80 11.27 11.21
C ALA A 98 4.82 9.97 10.40
N ALA A 99 3.71 9.59 9.79
CA ALA A 99 3.65 8.44 8.89
C ALA A 99 4.59 8.61 7.68
N GLU A 100 4.62 9.81 7.10
CA GLU A 100 5.47 10.16 5.96
C GLU A 100 6.97 9.98 6.26
N PHE A 101 7.40 10.26 7.50
CA PHE A 101 8.78 10.02 7.92
C PHE A 101 9.17 8.54 7.78
N HIS A 102 8.36 7.63 8.34
CA HIS A 102 8.62 6.19 8.25
C HIS A 102 8.51 5.65 6.83
N ARG A 103 7.55 6.16 6.05
CA ARG A 103 7.42 5.82 4.62
C ARG A 103 8.66 6.24 3.82
N THR A 104 9.18 7.44 4.07
CA THR A 104 10.38 7.95 3.41
C THR A 104 11.64 7.19 3.83
N ALA A 105 11.73 6.79 5.11
CA ALA A 105 12.78 5.90 5.58
C ALA A 105 12.74 4.53 4.89
N ALA A 106 11.55 3.92 4.77
CA ALA A 106 11.35 2.66 4.05
C ALA A 106 11.75 2.76 2.57
N LYS A 107 11.38 3.87 1.91
CA LYS A 107 11.78 4.19 0.54
C LYS A 107 13.30 4.25 0.39
N SER A 108 13.98 4.99 1.27
CA SER A 108 15.45 5.09 1.28
C SER A 108 16.11 3.73 1.49
N PHE A 109 15.57 2.92 2.41
CA PHE A 109 16.03 1.57 2.70
C PHE A 109 15.92 0.65 1.48
N VAL A 110 14.75 0.56 0.85
CA VAL A 110 14.51 -0.29 -0.32
C VAL A 110 15.37 0.15 -1.50
N ASN A 111 15.48 1.45 -1.78
CA ASN A 111 16.29 1.96 -2.88
C ASN A 111 17.77 1.67 -2.67
N THR A 112 18.27 1.80 -1.44
CA THR A 112 19.65 1.46 -1.10
C THR A 112 19.93 -0.01 -1.34
N LEU A 113 19.05 -0.90 -0.88
CA LEU A 113 19.18 -2.34 -1.09
C LEU A 113 19.06 -2.72 -2.58
N SER A 114 18.24 -2.02 -3.35
CA SER A 114 18.07 -2.27 -4.79
C SER A 114 19.34 -2.01 -5.61
N THR A 115 20.27 -1.21 -5.10
CA THR A 115 21.60 -1.00 -5.72
C THR A 115 22.61 -2.10 -5.42
N THR A 116 22.19 -3.16 -4.74
CA THR A 116 23.06 -4.24 -4.27
C THR A 116 22.60 -5.60 -4.81
N GLU A 117 23.53 -6.49 -5.13
CA GLU A 117 23.22 -7.88 -5.48
C GLU A 117 22.94 -8.69 -4.21
N TRP A 118 21.76 -8.49 -3.63
CA TRP A 118 21.33 -9.21 -2.44
C TRP A 118 20.10 -10.07 -2.75
N ARG A 119 19.97 -11.20 -2.05
CA ARG A 119 18.86 -12.14 -2.23
C ARG A 119 17.62 -11.60 -1.51
N GLN A 120 16.53 -11.48 -2.24
CA GLN A 120 15.27 -10.99 -1.71
C GLN A 120 14.39 -12.16 -1.29
N SER A 121 13.94 -12.14 -0.04
CA SER A 121 12.96 -13.11 0.45
C SER A 121 11.58 -12.84 -0.19
N THR A 122 10.71 -13.84 -0.17
CA THR A 122 9.31 -13.68 -0.59
C THR A 122 8.57 -12.64 0.26
N LEU A 123 8.91 -12.56 1.56
CA LEU A 123 8.33 -11.56 2.46
C LEU A 123 8.81 -10.16 2.07
N PHE A 124 10.11 -9.98 1.80
CA PHE A 124 10.64 -8.71 1.35
C PHE A 124 9.94 -8.20 0.10
N LEU A 125 9.78 -9.05 -0.92
CA LEU A 125 9.10 -8.70 -2.16
C LEU A 125 7.65 -8.27 -1.92
N SER A 126 6.94 -8.99 -1.04
CA SER A 126 5.57 -8.64 -0.68
C SER A 126 5.48 -7.30 0.06
N LEU A 127 6.40 -7.03 0.99
CA LEU A 127 6.49 -5.75 1.71
C LEU A 127 6.87 -4.60 0.78
N ARG A 128 7.80 -4.82 -0.16
CA ARG A 128 8.19 -3.87 -1.19
C ARG A 128 6.99 -3.48 -2.06
N ASN A 129 6.19 -4.44 -2.51
CA ASN A 129 4.99 -4.15 -3.31
C ASN A 129 3.91 -3.40 -2.50
N LYS A 130 3.80 -3.67 -1.19
CA LYS A 130 2.95 -2.85 -0.30
C LYS A 130 3.47 -1.41 -0.21
N LEU A 131 4.77 -1.24 -0.01
CA LEU A 131 5.41 0.08 0.01
C LEU A 131 5.21 0.82 -1.32
N SER A 132 5.34 0.16 -2.46
CA SER A 132 5.18 0.79 -3.77
C SER A 132 3.77 1.32 -3.99
N THR A 133 2.75 0.66 -3.44
CA THR A 133 1.37 1.15 -3.51
C THR A 133 1.27 2.51 -2.82
N TYR A 134 1.77 2.62 -1.59
CA TYR A 134 1.77 3.88 -0.85
C TYR A 134 2.66 4.95 -1.50
N ASP A 135 3.85 4.60 -1.95
CA ASP A 135 4.80 5.56 -2.53
C ASP A 135 4.31 6.10 -3.88
N VAL A 136 3.78 5.25 -4.77
CA VAL A 136 3.24 5.69 -6.07
C VAL A 136 2.01 6.57 -5.89
N PHE A 137 1.04 6.18 -5.06
CA PHE A 137 -0.13 7.03 -4.81
C PHE A 137 0.25 8.36 -4.15
N ALA A 138 1.19 8.38 -3.21
CA ALA A 138 1.74 9.62 -2.66
C ALA A 138 2.41 10.50 -3.73
N CYS A 139 3.04 9.89 -4.74
CA CYS A 139 3.63 10.65 -5.84
C CYS A 139 2.59 11.38 -6.69
N THR A 140 1.37 10.83 -6.86
CA THR A 140 0.34 11.45 -7.71
C THR A 140 -0.09 12.85 -7.23
N THR A 141 0.03 13.11 -5.93
CA THR A 141 -0.29 14.39 -5.28
C THR A 141 0.95 15.20 -4.88
N SER A 142 2.16 14.71 -5.19
CA SER A 142 3.44 15.38 -4.90
C SER A 142 3.88 16.27 -6.06
N PHE A 143 4.62 17.33 -5.72
CA PHE A 143 5.27 18.24 -6.66
C PHE A 143 6.80 18.25 -6.49
N ASP A 144 7.36 17.53 -5.51
CA ASP A 144 8.79 17.24 -5.44
C ASP A 144 9.22 16.19 -6.48
N ILE A 145 9.81 16.66 -7.58
CA ILE A 145 10.28 15.82 -8.68
C ILE A 145 11.37 14.83 -8.26
N SER A 146 12.20 15.18 -7.27
CA SER A 146 13.26 14.30 -6.78
C SER A 146 12.66 13.11 -6.05
N SER A 147 11.67 13.36 -5.17
CA SER A 147 10.94 12.29 -4.51
C SER A 147 10.17 11.42 -5.50
N ILE A 148 9.48 12.02 -6.49
CA ILE A 148 8.75 11.25 -7.51
C ILE A 148 9.69 10.34 -8.29
N ARG A 149 10.83 10.86 -8.77
CA ARG A 149 11.80 10.06 -9.55
C ARG A 149 12.34 8.86 -8.77
N ASN A 150 12.51 9.01 -7.47
CA ASN A 150 13.07 7.98 -6.60
C ASN A 150 11.99 7.09 -5.97
N ALA A 151 10.74 7.10 -6.46
CA ALA A 151 9.68 6.25 -5.93
C ALA A 151 10.04 4.75 -5.98
N VAL A 152 9.66 4.01 -4.94
CA VAL A 152 9.71 2.55 -4.95
C VAL A 152 8.64 2.04 -5.90
N LEU A 153 9.07 1.43 -7.00
CA LEU A 153 8.19 0.74 -7.94
C LEU A 153 8.01 -0.72 -7.57
N PRO A 154 6.85 -1.31 -7.88
CA PRO A 154 6.62 -2.73 -7.62
C PRO A 154 7.57 -3.60 -8.43
N ASP A 155 7.84 -4.80 -7.93
CA ASP A 155 8.55 -5.82 -8.70
C ASP A 155 7.56 -6.63 -9.53
N LEU A 156 7.52 -6.42 -10.85
CA LEU A 156 6.60 -7.15 -11.73
C LEU A 156 6.95 -8.64 -11.86
N GLU A 157 8.22 -9.02 -11.72
CA GLU A 157 8.64 -10.43 -11.78
C GLU A 157 8.15 -11.20 -10.54
N SER A 158 7.90 -10.49 -9.43
CA SER A 158 7.32 -11.09 -8.23
C SER A 158 5.96 -11.75 -8.48
N THR A 159 5.23 -11.39 -9.54
CA THR A 159 3.96 -12.03 -9.93
C THR A 159 4.07 -13.53 -10.24
N ARG A 160 5.28 -13.99 -10.58
CA ARG A 160 5.58 -15.42 -10.82
C ARG A 160 5.76 -16.20 -9.51
N ILE A 161 6.20 -15.51 -8.45
CA ILE A 161 6.59 -16.10 -7.17
C ILE A 161 5.45 -15.94 -6.14
N LEU A 162 4.90 -14.73 -6.05
CA LEU A 162 3.85 -14.36 -5.11
C LEU A 162 2.47 -14.80 -5.62
N ARG A 163 1.65 -15.32 -4.70
CA ARG A 163 0.25 -15.71 -4.95
C ARG A 163 -0.70 -15.12 -3.90
N ASN A 164 -0.47 -13.86 -3.55
CA ASN A 164 -1.29 -13.10 -2.60
C ASN A 164 -1.76 -11.78 -3.24
N GLU A 165 -2.55 -11.01 -2.52
CA GLU A 165 -3.13 -9.75 -2.99
C GLU A 165 -2.08 -8.67 -3.34
N THR A 166 -0.84 -8.80 -2.88
CA THR A 166 0.22 -7.80 -3.16
C THR A 166 0.72 -7.82 -4.60
N VAL A 167 0.22 -8.74 -5.44
CA VAL A 167 0.46 -8.72 -6.89
C VAL A 167 -0.65 -8.04 -7.69
N LEU A 168 -1.73 -7.61 -7.04
CA LEU A 168 -2.79 -6.87 -7.71
C LEU A 168 -2.31 -5.44 -8.00
N PHE A 169 -2.77 -4.88 -9.11
CA PHE A 169 -2.54 -3.49 -9.50
C PHE A 169 -1.09 -3.07 -9.79
N LEU A 170 -0.12 -4.00 -9.82
CA LEU A 170 1.29 -3.61 -10.00
C LEU A 170 1.54 -2.82 -11.28
N GLU A 171 0.94 -3.24 -12.41
CA GLU A 171 1.07 -2.53 -13.69
C GLU A 171 0.43 -1.14 -13.64
N TYR A 172 -0.69 -0.99 -12.93
CA TYR A 172 -1.30 0.34 -12.70
C TYR A 172 -0.34 1.27 -11.96
N LEU A 173 0.35 0.77 -10.92
CA LEU A 173 1.28 1.59 -10.16
C LEU A 173 2.46 2.06 -11.03
N VAL A 174 2.96 1.21 -11.93
CA VAL A 174 3.99 1.60 -12.89
C VAL A 174 3.47 2.69 -13.83
N LEU A 175 2.29 2.50 -14.44
CA LEU A 175 1.70 3.49 -15.34
C LEU A 175 1.42 4.82 -14.66
N LEU A 176 0.85 4.80 -13.44
CA LEU A 176 0.57 6.02 -12.67
C LEU A 176 1.85 6.78 -12.34
N HIS A 177 2.92 6.07 -11.98
CA HIS A 177 4.23 6.71 -11.74
C HIS A 177 4.76 7.37 -13.01
N GLU A 178 4.72 6.69 -14.16
CA GLU A 178 5.19 7.23 -15.43
C GLU A 178 4.40 8.47 -15.85
N VAL A 179 3.06 8.42 -15.79
CA VAL A 179 2.17 9.57 -16.05
C VAL A 179 2.55 10.74 -15.16
N THR A 180 2.70 10.48 -13.85
CA THR A 180 3.06 11.50 -12.85
C THR A 180 4.41 12.12 -13.15
N LEU A 181 5.42 11.31 -13.45
CA LEU A 181 6.77 11.77 -13.73
C LEU A 181 6.81 12.65 -14.99
N ILE A 182 6.11 12.24 -16.05
CA ILE A 182 6.01 13.02 -17.29
C ILE A 182 5.29 14.36 -17.02
N ALA A 183 4.15 14.32 -16.34
CA ALA A 183 3.33 15.50 -16.05
C ALA A 183 4.01 16.52 -15.13
N ARG A 184 5.05 16.12 -14.37
CA ARG A 184 5.76 16.97 -13.40
C ARG A 184 7.15 17.40 -13.88
N GLN A 185 7.61 16.96 -15.05
CA GLN A 185 8.90 17.38 -15.59
C GLN A 185 8.88 18.87 -16.00
N PRO A 186 9.90 19.66 -15.61
CA PRO A 186 10.03 21.04 -16.08
C PRO A 186 10.23 21.04 -17.60
N THR A 187 9.33 21.70 -18.32
CA THR A 187 9.38 21.85 -19.78
C THR A 187 10.53 22.78 -20.17
N HIS A 188 11.77 22.27 -20.17
CA HIS A 188 12.93 22.93 -20.79
C HIS A 188 13.13 22.52 -22.25
N LEU A 189 12.29 21.61 -22.75
CA LEU A 189 12.18 21.27 -24.16
C LEU A 189 10.94 21.99 -24.74
N PRO A 190 10.93 22.33 -26.05
CA PRO A 190 9.75 22.87 -26.71
C PRO A 190 8.52 21.99 -26.39
N PRO A 191 7.29 22.55 -26.44
CA PRO A 191 6.06 21.82 -26.10
C PRO A 191 6.17 20.44 -26.72
N PRO A 192 5.98 19.38 -25.90
CA PRO A 192 6.49 18.06 -26.20
C PRO A 192 6.23 17.76 -27.65
N SER A 193 7.31 17.53 -28.41
CA SER A 193 7.20 17.15 -29.81
C SER A 193 6.11 16.10 -29.90
N LYS A 194 5.32 16.13 -30.98
CA LYS A 194 4.16 15.27 -31.31
C LYS A 194 4.30 13.76 -31.01
N GLN A 195 5.45 13.30 -30.54
CA GLN A 195 5.77 11.98 -30.01
C GLN A 195 5.12 11.63 -28.65
N GLN A 196 4.86 12.56 -27.73
CA GLN A 196 4.12 12.21 -26.49
C GLN A 196 2.61 12.01 -26.73
N HIS A 197 2.10 12.49 -27.86
CA HIS A 197 0.79 12.14 -28.40
C HIS A 197 0.73 10.72 -29.04
N ILE A 198 1.83 9.94 -29.03
CA ILE A 198 1.87 8.60 -29.64
C ILE A 198 1.54 7.48 -28.66
N ARG A 199 1.71 7.68 -27.35
CA ARG A 199 1.39 6.61 -26.38
C ARG A 199 -0.11 6.56 -26.14
N ASP A 200 -0.73 5.44 -26.48
CA ASP A 200 -2.12 5.18 -26.18
C ASP A 200 -2.26 4.73 -24.72
N TRP A 201 -2.36 5.72 -23.81
CA TRP A 201 -2.56 5.45 -22.39
C TRP A 201 -3.84 4.64 -22.13
N LYS A 202 -4.87 4.78 -22.98
CA LYS A 202 -6.09 4.00 -22.79
C LYS A 202 -5.80 2.52 -23.00
N GLU A 203 -5.08 2.17 -24.06
CA GLU A 203 -4.67 0.79 -24.32
C GLU A 203 -3.80 0.23 -23.19
N GLU A 204 -2.82 0.99 -22.71
CA GLU A 204 -1.92 0.57 -21.62
C GLU A 204 -2.70 0.30 -20.31
N PHE A 205 -3.65 1.17 -19.95
CA PHE A 205 -4.49 0.97 -18.76
C PHE A 205 -5.52 -0.16 -18.95
N GLU A 206 -5.90 -0.51 -20.19
CA GLU A 206 -6.70 -1.71 -20.49
C GLU A 206 -5.86 -2.99 -20.36
N LEU A 207 -4.59 -2.97 -20.77
CA LEU A 207 -3.67 -4.10 -20.56
C LEU A 207 -3.45 -4.34 -19.06
N ALA A 208 -3.19 -3.28 -18.28
CA ALA A 208 -3.04 -3.36 -16.83
C ALA A 208 -4.31 -3.89 -16.13
N ARG A 209 -5.49 -3.54 -16.68
CA ARG A 209 -6.78 -4.09 -16.27
C ARG A 209 -6.84 -5.60 -16.46
N GLY A 210 -6.51 -6.07 -17.67
CA GLY A 210 -6.45 -7.49 -18.01
C GLY A 210 -5.46 -8.27 -17.14
N ALA A 211 -4.25 -7.73 -16.95
CA ALA A 211 -3.21 -8.33 -16.12
C ALA A 211 -3.67 -8.47 -14.65
N THR A 212 -4.32 -7.44 -14.11
CA THR A 212 -4.84 -7.45 -12.74
C THR A 212 -5.97 -8.48 -12.59
N LEU A 213 -6.89 -8.57 -13.54
CA LEU A 213 -7.96 -9.58 -13.53
C LEU A 213 -7.40 -11.01 -13.64
N MET A 214 -6.37 -11.22 -14.46
CA MET A 214 -5.67 -12.51 -14.53
C MET A 214 -4.96 -12.85 -13.21
N ALA A 215 -4.38 -11.87 -12.54
CA ALA A 215 -3.80 -12.04 -11.20
C ALA A 215 -4.85 -12.36 -10.15
N ALA A 216 -5.97 -11.62 -10.16
CA ALA A 216 -7.12 -11.84 -9.30
C ALA A 216 -7.70 -13.25 -9.44
N GLY A 217 -7.78 -13.79 -10.67
CA GLY A 217 -8.25 -15.15 -10.92
C GLY A 217 -7.38 -16.25 -10.28
N ARG A 218 -6.15 -15.93 -9.86
CA ARG A 218 -5.26 -16.85 -9.12
C ARG A 218 -5.44 -16.76 -7.61
N LEU A 219 -6.11 -15.74 -7.11
CA LEU A 219 -6.51 -15.64 -5.72
C LEU A 219 -7.75 -16.51 -5.56
N ASN A 220 -7.67 -17.59 -4.78
CA ASN A 220 -8.75 -18.57 -4.61
C ASN A 220 -9.97 -17.97 -3.85
N ILE A 221 -10.67 -17.01 -4.47
CA ILE A 221 -11.83 -16.32 -3.89
C ILE A 221 -13.07 -17.16 -4.19
N HIS A 222 -13.65 -17.74 -3.15
CA HIS A 222 -14.76 -18.68 -3.27
C HIS A 222 -16.14 -18.02 -3.18
N ASN A 223 -16.22 -16.74 -2.82
CA ASN A 223 -17.48 -16.01 -2.69
C ASN A 223 -17.75 -15.16 -3.93
N ALA A 224 -18.87 -15.44 -4.61
CA ALA A 224 -19.28 -14.71 -5.80
C ALA A 224 -19.46 -13.20 -5.59
N SER A 225 -19.91 -12.74 -4.41
CA SER A 225 -20.02 -11.30 -4.13
C SER A 225 -18.65 -10.65 -4.04
N GLN A 226 -17.69 -11.33 -3.39
CA GLN A 226 -16.31 -10.85 -3.28
C GLN A 226 -15.60 -10.84 -4.64
N THR A 227 -15.86 -11.84 -5.48
CA THR A 227 -15.35 -11.87 -6.85
C THR A 227 -15.90 -10.69 -7.67
N ARG A 228 -17.21 -10.40 -7.58
CA ARG A 228 -17.82 -9.25 -8.27
C ARG A 228 -17.26 -7.92 -7.77
N ASP A 229 -17.16 -7.74 -6.46
CA ASP A 229 -16.60 -6.51 -5.89
C ASP A 229 -15.10 -6.34 -6.20
N LEU A 230 -14.34 -7.44 -6.32
CA LEU A 230 -12.97 -7.37 -6.81
C LEU A 230 -12.91 -6.91 -8.28
N ILE A 231 -13.77 -7.45 -9.15
CA ILE A 231 -13.84 -7.00 -10.56
C ILE A 231 -14.19 -5.50 -10.61
N ARG A 232 -15.19 -5.07 -9.83
CA ARG A 232 -15.55 -3.64 -9.71
C ARG A 232 -14.38 -2.81 -9.20
N LEU A 233 -13.62 -3.30 -8.22
CA LEU A 233 -12.45 -2.60 -7.70
C LEU A 233 -11.37 -2.43 -8.78
N VAL A 234 -11.20 -3.43 -9.66
CA VAL A 234 -10.32 -3.29 -10.82
C VAL A 234 -10.82 -2.22 -11.77
N ASP A 235 -12.11 -2.21 -12.08
CA ASP A 235 -12.72 -1.20 -12.95
C ASP A 235 -12.64 0.21 -12.34
N ILE A 236 -12.79 0.34 -11.02
CA ILE A 236 -12.64 1.60 -10.28
C ILE A 236 -11.23 2.17 -10.47
N HIS A 237 -10.17 1.35 -10.29
CA HIS A 237 -8.80 1.81 -10.51
C HIS A 237 -8.51 2.12 -11.97
N HIS A 238 -9.09 1.34 -12.89
CA HIS A 238 -8.99 1.60 -14.32
C HIS A 238 -9.52 2.98 -14.69
N HIS A 239 -10.77 3.28 -14.35
CA HIS A 239 -11.38 4.56 -14.69
C HIS A 239 -10.74 5.74 -13.95
N ALA A 240 -10.34 5.56 -12.68
CA ALA A 240 -9.57 6.57 -11.96
C ALA A 240 -8.20 6.83 -12.62
N GLY A 241 -7.52 5.79 -13.13
CA GLY A 241 -6.30 5.93 -13.91
C GLY A 241 -6.48 6.78 -15.17
N LEU A 242 -7.51 6.51 -15.96
CA LEU A 242 -7.82 7.28 -17.17
C LEU A 242 -8.16 8.74 -16.86
N LEU A 243 -8.94 9.01 -15.80
CA LEU A 243 -9.21 10.37 -15.35
C LEU A 243 -7.93 11.09 -14.94
N TYR A 244 -7.04 10.41 -14.20
CA TYR A 244 -5.77 10.99 -13.79
C TYR A 244 -4.87 11.35 -14.99
N VAL A 245 -4.83 10.50 -16.02
CA VAL A 245 -4.15 10.79 -17.29
C VAL A 245 -4.74 12.04 -17.96
N ALA A 246 -6.07 12.11 -18.08
CA ALA A 246 -6.75 13.27 -18.66
C ALA A 246 -6.46 14.55 -17.86
N ALA A 247 -6.50 14.49 -16.53
CA ALA A 247 -6.18 15.62 -15.65
C ALA A 247 -4.71 16.07 -15.76
N CYS A 248 -3.79 15.18 -16.15
CA CYS A 248 -2.37 15.50 -16.33
C CYS A 248 -2.03 16.09 -17.71
N PHE A 249 -2.77 15.72 -18.76
CA PHE A 249 -2.43 16.06 -20.15
C PHE A 249 -3.54 16.83 -20.92
N GLY A 250 -4.62 17.21 -20.23
CA GLY A 250 -5.94 17.55 -20.77
C GLY A 250 -6.07 18.77 -21.70
N GLN A 251 -5.51 18.71 -22.91
CA GLN A 251 -5.75 19.71 -23.96
C GLN A 251 -6.14 19.10 -25.32
N SER A 252 -6.39 17.79 -25.43
CA SER A 252 -6.87 17.16 -26.67
C SER A 252 -8.33 16.72 -26.58
N LEU A 253 -9.03 16.73 -27.72
CA LEU A 253 -10.42 16.29 -27.85
C LEU A 253 -10.61 14.82 -27.43
N ASP A 254 -9.61 13.97 -27.67
CA ASP A 254 -9.68 12.54 -27.34
C ASP A 254 -9.72 12.31 -25.82
N TYR A 255 -9.04 13.15 -25.03
CA TYR A 255 -9.05 13.05 -23.56
C TYR A 255 -10.35 13.56 -22.93
N ASP A 256 -11.08 14.47 -23.59
CA ASP A 256 -12.36 14.99 -23.07
C ASP A 256 -13.44 13.90 -23.07
N GLU A 257 -13.62 13.20 -24.20
CA GLU A 257 -14.61 12.10 -24.29
C GLU A 257 -14.21 10.89 -23.44
N MET A 258 -12.92 10.59 -23.37
CA MET A 258 -12.39 9.57 -22.45
C MET A 258 -12.70 9.93 -21.01
N SER A 259 -12.44 11.17 -20.60
CA SER A 259 -12.68 11.65 -19.23
C SER A 259 -14.15 11.56 -18.84
N LYS A 260 -15.09 12.04 -19.69
CA LYS A 260 -16.53 11.93 -19.42
C LYS A 260 -16.99 10.49 -19.22
N THR A 261 -16.51 9.58 -20.07
CA THR A 261 -16.82 8.15 -19.99
C THR A 261 -16.26 7.55 -18.70
N ALA A 262 -14.98 7.79 -18.41
CA ALA A 262 -14.32 7.29 -17.21
C ALA A 262 -14.96 7.85 -15.92
N PHE A 263 -15.36 9.12 -15.88
CA PHE A 263 -16.06 9.73 -14.74
C PHE A 263 -17.39 9.05 -14.43
N ARG A 264 -18.21 8.86 -15.47
CA ARG A 264 -19.50 8.16 -15.35
C ARG A 264 -19.30 6.73 -14.86
N ASP A 265 -18.38 6.00 -15.48
CA ASP A 265 -18.20 4.58 -15.21
C ASP A 265 -17.55 4.36 -13.83
N LEU A 266 -16.57 5.20 -13.43
CA LEU A 266 -16.02 5.21 -12.07
C LEU A 266 -17.12 5.38 -11.00
N THR A 267 -17.98 6.38 -11.20
CA THR A 267 -19.10 6.64 -10.29
C THR A 267 -20.03 5.43 -10.19
N ALA A 268 -20.39 4.85 -11.34
CA ALA A 268 -21.28 3.69 -11.38
C ALA A 268 -20.69 2.48 -10.65
N GLN A 269 -19.40 2.20 -10.83
CA GLN A 269 -18.74 1.06 -10.18
C GLN A 269 -18.64 1.24 -8.66
N ILE A 270 -18.34 2.45 -8.17
CA ILE A 270 -18.31 2.74 -6.72
C ILE A 270 -19.69 2.52 -6.09
N VAL A 271 -20.76 3.00 -6.74
CA VAL A 271 -22.14 2.84 -6.26
C VAL A 271 -22.59 1.37 -6.31
N ALA A 272 -22.06 0.58 -7.25
CA ALA A 272 -22.42 -0.81 -7.44
C ALA A 272 -21.72 -1.81 -6.50
N LEU A 273 -20.77 -1.36 -5.65
CA LEU A 273 -20.10 -2.22 -4.67
C LEU A 273 -21.11 -2.82 -3.69
N GLU A 274 -21.09 -4.15 -3.53
CA GLU A 274 -21.99 -4.88 -2.64
C GLU A 274 -21.54 -4.77 -1.18
N ASN A 275 -20.23 -4.81 -0.94
CA ASN A 275 -19.64 -4.67 0.38
C ASN A 275 -18.49 -3.65 0.38
N ILE A 276 -18.87 -2.38 0.43
CA ILE A 276 -17.91 -1.27 0.45
C ILE A 276 -16.91 -1.35 1.62
N ASN A 277 -17.32 -1.90 2.76
CA ASN A 277 -16.45 -2.04 3.94
C ASN A 277 -15.29 -2.99 3.68
N GLN A 278 -15.48 -4.04 2.85
CA GLN A 278 -14.40 -4.95 2.46
C GLN A 278 -13.44 -4.32 1.43
N CYS A 279 -13.92 -3.39 0.62
CA CYS A 279 -13.12 -2.70 -0.39
C CYS A 279 -12.45 -1.41 0.12
N ILE A 280 -12.84 -0.94 1.30
CA ILE A 280 -12.57 0.43 1.77
C ILE A 280 -11.09 0.81 1.75
N HIS A 281 -10.18 -0.14 2.03
CA HIS A 281 -8.74 0.07 2.04
C HIS A 281 -8.13 0.34 0.65
N ASN A 282 -8.86 0.05 -0.42
CA ASN A 282 -8.42 0.25 -1.81
C ASN A 282 -9.17 1.40 -2.50
N LEU A 283 -10.05 2.10 -1.79
CA LEU A 283 -10.84 3.21 -2.33
C LEU A 283 -10.26 4.63 -2.15
N PRO A 284 -9.32 4.93 -1.23
CA PRO A 284 -8.90 6.32 -1.02
C PRO A 284 -8.42 7.01 -2.30
N TRP A 285 -7.47 6.40 -3.03
CA TRP A 285 -6.93 7.01 -4.23
C TRP A 285 -7.99 7.20 -5.33
N PRO A 286 -8.79 6.18 -5.73
CA PRO A 286 -9.87 6.39 -6.69
C PRO A 286 -10.92 7.43 -6.25
N LEU A 287 -11.21 7.52 -4.95
CA LEU A 287 -12.14 8.52 -4.42
C LEU A 287 -11.56 9.92 -4.43
N PHE A 288 -10.25 10.08 -4.26
CA PHE A 288 -9.58 11.36 -4.45
C PHE A 288 -9.73 11.82 -5.90
N ILE A 289 -9.44 10.95 -6.87
CA ILE A 289 -9.60 11.24 -8.30
C ILE A 289 -11.06 11.61 -8.62
N LEU A 290 -12.03 10.81 -8.16
CA LEU A 290 -13.44 11.16 -8.32
C LEU A 290 -13.77 12.52 -7.70
N GLY A 291 -13.20 12.81 -6.52
CA GLY A 291 -13.41 14.05 -5.78
C GLY A 291 -12.94 15.28 -6.53
N VAL A 292 -11.73 15.26 -7.09
CA VAL A 292 -11.19 16.39 -7.85
C VAL A 292 -11.92 16.60 -9.19
N GLU A 293 -12.44 15.54 -9.80
CA GLU A 293 -13.28 15.63 -11.00
C GLU A 293 -14.74 16.06 -10.69
N SER A 294 -15.13 16.10 -9.42
CA SER A 294 -16.51 16.40 -9.00
C SER A 294 -16.79 17.89 -8.80
N HIS A 295 -15.94 18.82 -9.29
CA HIS A 295 -16.19 20.25 -9.12
C HIS A 295 -17.55 20.67 -9.70
N GLY A 296 -17.95 20.19 -10.88
CA GLY A 296 -19.27 20.48 -11.45
C GLY A 296 -20.44 19.64 -10.89
N HIS A 297 -20.21 18.71 -9.96
CA HIS A 297 -21.14 17.60 -9.70
C HIS A 297 -21.51 17.46 -8.21
N PRO A 298 -22.53 18.19 -7.70
CA PRO A 298 -22.89 18.22 -6.28
C PRO A 298 -23.19 16.85 -5.66
N GLU A 299 -23.85 15.95 -6.40
CA GLU A 299 -24.18 14.61 -5.91
C GLU A 299 -22.92 13.75 -5.72
N ASN A 300 -21.95 13.85 -6.64
CA ASN A 300 -20.66 13.17 -6.50
C ASN A 300 -19.83 13.75 -5.35
N ARG A 301 -19.84 15.07 -5.14
CA ARG A 301 -19.21 15.71 -3.96
C ARG A 301 -19.78 15.13 -2.66
N LYS A 302 -21.10 15.00 -2.55
CA LYS A 302 -21.76 14.39 -1.38
C LYS A 302 -21.35 12.92 -1.19
N LEU A 303 -21.32 12.14 -2.26
CA LEU A 303 -20.87 10.74 -2.24
C LEU A 303 -19.43 10.64 -1.72
N VAL A 304 -18.51 11.39 -2.33
CA VAL A 304 -17.09 11.43 -1.95
C VAL A 304 -16.93 11.86 -0.48
N SER A 305 -17.61 12.93 -0.05
CA SER A 305 -17.59 13.36 1.36
C SER A 305 -18.09 12.28 2.32
N LYS A 306 -19.16 11.57 1.96
CA LYS A 306 -19.69 10.47 2.79
C LYS A 306 -18.65 9.37 2.92
N LEU A 307 -18.06 8.93 1.82
CA LEU A 307 -17.10 7.84 1.81
C LEU A 307 -15.81 8.21 2.54
N TYR A 308 -15.29 9.42 2.35
CA TYR A 308 -14.13 9.90 3.09
C TYR A 308 -14.36 10.04 4.60
N ARG A 309 -15.60 10.22 5.06
CA ARG A 309 -15.94 10.13 6.50
C ARG A 309 -16.01 8.70 6.99
N THR A 310 -16.48 7.78 6.15
CA THR A 310 -16.57 6.34 6.47
C THR A 310 -15.19 5.65 6.50
N ILE A 311 -14.22 6.08 5.69
CA ILE A 311 -12.89 5.45 5.69
C ILE A 311 -12.23 5.49 7.09
N PRO A 312 -12.10 6.65 7.79
CA PRO A 312 -11.57 6.68 9.16
C PRO A 312 -12.39 5.87 10.15
N GLU A 313 -13.71 5.79 10.00
CA GLU A 313 -14.58 5.01 10.91
C GLU A 313 -14.28 3.51 10.85
N ILE A 314 -13.88 2.99 9.68
CA ILE A 314 -13.58 1.58 9.48
C ILE A 314 -12.09 1.28 9.67
N THR A 315 -11.25 2.14 9.10
CA THR A 315 -9.80 1.91 9.09
C THR A 315 -9.13 2.39 10.37
N GLY A 316 -9.61 3.50 10.95
CA GLY A 316 -8.97 4.26 12.04
C GLY A 316 -8.03 5.37 11.56
N CYS A 317 -7.70 5.41 10.26
CA CYS A 317 -6.73 6.31 9.67
C CYS A 317 -7.27 7.75 9.60
N LYS A 318 -6.67 8.67 10.36
CA LYS A 318 -7.20 10.05 10.49
C LYS A 318 -6.80 10.97 9.33
N GLN A 319 -5.73 10.66 8.60
CA GLN A 319 -5.24 11.48 7.48
C GLN A 319 -6.27 11.69 6.37
N TYR A 320 -7.27 10.81 6.26
CA TYR A 320 -8.33 10.96 5.27
C TYR A 320 -9.26 12.14 5.57
N TYR A 321 -9.28 12.66 6.80
CA TYR A 321 -9.93 13.95 7.09
C TYR A 321 -9.18 15.12 6.43
N ASP A 322 -7.85 15.09 6.38
CA ASP A 322 -7.04 16.11 5.72
C ASP A 322 -7.29 16.11 4.20
N VAL A 323 -7.44 14.91 3.61
CA VAL A 323 -7.82 14.75 2.19
C VAL A 323 -9.21 15.33 1.93
N LEU A 324 -10.17 15.09 2.83
CA LEU A 324 -11.51 15.65 2.71
C LEU A 324 -11.54 17.17 2.89
N GLU A 325 -10.71 17.72 3.79
CA GLU A 325 -10.54 19.16 3.97
C GLU A 325 -10.02 19.81 2.69
N PHE A 326 -8.99 19.20 2.07
CA PHE A 326 -8.47 19.64 0.77
C PHE A 326 -9.57 19.68 -0.30
N LEU A 327 -10.37 18.61 -0.41
CA LEU A 327 -11.46 18.54 -1.38
C LEU A 327 -12.52 19.61 -1.12
N HIS A 328 -12.85 19.89 0.14
CA HIS A 328 -13.79 20.96 0.49
C HIS A 328 -13.25 22.35 0.13
N GLU A 329 -11.97 22.63 0.40
CA GLU A 329 -11.33 23.89 -0.04
C GLU A 329 -11.37 23.99 -1.57
N PHE A 330 -10.99 22.94 -2.27
CA PHE A 330 -11.00 22.88 -3.73
C PHE A 330 -12.40 23.14 -4.32
N TRP A 331 -13.43 22.45 -3.83
CA TRP A 331 -14.81 22.60 -4.29
C TRP A 331 -15.43 23.97 -4.01
N SER A 332 -14.88 24.72 -3.03
CA SER A 332 -15.27 26.08 -2.70
C SER A 332 -14.55 27.14 -3.54
N GLY A 333 -13.44 26.77 -4.17
CA GLY A 333 -12.65 27.65 -5.03
C GLY A 333 -13.19 27.76 -6.45
N SER A 334 -12.63 28.72 -7.20
CA SER A 334 -12.91 28.93 -8.62
C SER A 334 -11.98 28.17 -9.57
N ASP A 335 -10.88 27.63 -9.05
CA ASP A 335 -9.90 26.88 -9.83
C ASP A 335 -10.55 25.57 -10.34
N ILE A 336 -10.49 25.33 -11.65
CA ILE A 336 -10.97 24.07 -12.26
C ILE A 336 -9.94 22.95 -12.06
N GLU A 337 -8.66 23.31 -12.03
CA GLU A 337 -7.54 22.38 -11.81
C GLU A 337 -7.21 22.31 -10.31
N TRP A 338 -7.07 21.09 -9.78
CA TRP A 338 -6.76 20.88 -8.37
C TRP A 338 -5.27 21.03 -8.05
N GLN A 339 -4.40 20.85 -9.05
CA GLN A 339 -2.95 20.79 -8.91
C GLN A 339 -2.34 22.10 -8.36
N PRO A 340 -2.75 23.31 -8.80
CA PRO A 340 -2.26 24.55 -8.22
C PRO A 340 -2.55 24.67 -6.72
N LEU A 341 -3.75 24.23 -6.28
CA LEU A 341 -4.11 24.23 -4.87
C LEU A 341 -3.27 23.20 -4.09
N ALA A 342 -3.14 21.98 -4.60
CA ALA A 342 -2.33 20.94 -3.97
C ALA A 342 -0.86 21.35 -3.81
N ARG A 343 -0.30 22.07 -4.79
CA ARG A 343 1.05 22.62 -4.70
C ARG A 343 1.17 23.67 -3.58
N ARG A 344 0.16 24.52 -3.40
CA ARG A 344 0.12 25.49 -2.28
C ARG A 344 0.00 24.78 -0.92
N TRP A 345 -0.72 23.67 -0.86
CA TRP A 345 -0.80 22.83 0.33
C TRP A 345 0.56 22.22 0.68
N GLU A 346 1.25 21.63 -0.30
CA GLU A 346 2.57 21.03 -0.08
C GLU A 346 3.62 22.07 0.37
N LEU A 347 3.62 23.27 -0.22
CA LEU A 347 4.52 24.37 0.19
C LEU A 347 4.29 24.84 1.63
N ARG A 348 3.10 24.59 2.20
CA ARG A 348 2.77 24.89 3.61
C ARG A 348 3.08 23.71 4.55
N GLY A 349 3.60 22.61 4.03
CA GLY A 349 3.87 21.38 4.78
C GLY A 349 2.70 20.40 4.86
N ASN A 350 1.59 20.68 4.17
CA ASN A 350 0.41 19.81 4.16
C ASN A 350 0.43 18.92 2.91
N ARG A 351 0.86 17.66 3.05
CA ARG A 351 0.81 16.69 1.95
C ARG A 351 -0.54 15.96 1.92
N ILE A 352 -1.08 15.79 0.72
CA ILE A 352 -2.33 15.06 0.49
C ILE A 352 -2.00 13.58 0.33
N LEU A 353 -2.24 12.79 1.36
CA LEU A 353 -1.96 11.34 1.35
C LEU A 353 -3.27 10.57 1.12
N ALA A 354 -3.62 10.36 -0.15
CA ALA A 354 -4.84 9.67 -0.56
C ALA A 354 -4.58 8.19 -0.90
N PHE A 355 -3.94 7.43 -0.01
CA PHE A 355 -3.58 6.01 -0.24
C PHE A 355 -3.94 5.09 0.91
#